data_AF-T1AT82-F1
#
_entry.id   AF-T1AT82-F1
#
_cell.length_a   1.000
_cell.length_b   1.000
_cell.length_c   1.000
_cell.angle_alpha   90.00
_cell.angle_beta   90.00
_cell.angle_gamma   90.00
#
_symmetry.space_group_name_H-M   'P 1'
#
loop_
_entity.id
_entity.type
_entity.pdbx_description
1 polymer ?
#
loop_
_entity_poly.entity_id
_entity_poly.type
_entity_poly.pdbx_seq_one_letter_code
_entity_poly.pdbx_strand_id
1 'polypeptide(L)'
;QLAIPLVHRDASALFLAALDGVEDPERKRKTIGRLFIDVFEEEAAKLGGAEYLAQGTLYPDVIESVSFVGGPSVTIKSHHNVGGLPERMRLKLVEPLRELFKDEVRALGRELGLPEVIIGRHPFPGPGLAIRIPGAISAEKLAILRQADAIFLEEIRAAGLYDAI
;
A
#
# COMPACT_ATOMS: atom_id res chain seq x y z
N GLN A 1 -1.27 -18.82 -14.99
CA GLN A 1 -1.69 -18.20 -13.71
C GLN A 1 -0.60 -18.48 -12.68
N LEU A 2 -0.08 -17.44 -12.03
CA LEU A 2 0.89 -17.61 -10.94
C LEU A 2 0.17 -18.28 -9.77
N ALA A 3 0.52 -19.52 -9.46
CA ALA A 3 -0.10 -20.32 -8.39
C ALA A 3 0.44 -19.90 -7.02
N ILE A 4 0.19 -18.65 -6.62
CA ILE A 4 0.62 -18.09 -5.34
C ILE A 4 -0.44 -18.48 -4.29
N PRO A 5 -0.07 -19.21 -3.22
CA PRO A 5 -0.97 -19.44 -2.10
C PRO A 5 -1.44 -18.12 -1.49
N LEU A 6 -2.76 -17.91 -1.46
CA LEU A 6 -3.38 -16.67 -1.00
C LEU A 6 -4.18 -16.90 0.27
N VAL A 7 -3.83 -16.17 1.33
CA VAL A 7 -4.65 -16.06 2.54
C VAL A 7 -5.46 -14.77 2.46
N HIS A 8 -6.78 -14.89 2.48
CA HIS A 8 -7.69 -13.74 2.49
C HIS A 8 -8.19 -13.47 3.91
N ARG A 9 -7.99 -12.24 4.39
CA ARG A 9 -8.43 -11.78 5.72
C ARG A 9 -9.32 -10.56 5.59
N ASP A 10 -10.60 -10.71 5.90
CA ASP A 10 -11.50 -9.55 6.07
C ASP A 10 -11.28 -8.94 7.45
N ALA A 11 -10.69 -7.74 7.48
CA ALA A 11 -10.49 -6.93 8.68
C ALA A 11 -11.31 -5.63 8.64
N SER A 12 -12.29 -5.51 7.75
CA SER A 12 -13.00 -4.25 7.49
C SER A 12 -13.61 -3.65 8.76
N ALA A 13 -14.28 -4.47 9.58
CA ALA A 13 -14.90 -4.03 10.83
C ALA A 13 -13.87 -3.52 11.85
N LEU A 14 -12.70 -4.18 11.96
CA LEU A 14 -11.61 -3.79 12.85
C LEU A 14 -11.08 -2.39 12.47
N PHE A 15 -10.82 -2.17 11.18
CA PHE A 15 -10.32 -0.88 10.70
C PHE A 15 -11.36 0.23 10.86
N LEU A 16 -12.63 -0.03 10.56
CA LEU A 16 -13.71 0.95 10.71
C LEU A 16 -13.90 1.36 12.18
N ALA A 17 -13.92 0.39 13.10
CA ALA A 17 -14.05 0.67 14.53
C ALA A 17 -12.89 1.53 15.06
N ALA A 18 -11.65 1.23 14.65
CA ALA A 18 -10.48 1.97 15.11
C ALA A 18 -10.34 3.37 14.50
N LEU A 19 -11.04 3.64 13.40
CA LEU A 19 -11.07 4.94 12.72
C LEU A 19 -12.30 5.77 13.09
N ASP A 20 -13.19 5.25 13.94
CA ASP A 20 -14.38 5.96 14.37
C ASP A 20 -14.01 7.28 15.07
N GLY A 21 -14.64 8.37 14.63
CA GLY A 21 -14.34 9.73 15.10
C GLY A 21 -12.93 10.26 14.77
N VAL A 22 -12.07 9.53 14.06
CA VAL A 22 -10.71 9.99 13.73
C VAL A 22 -10.74 10.91 12.50
N GLU A 23 -10.49 12.19 12.71
CA GLU A 23 -10.48 13.19 11.64
C GLU A 23 -9.09 13.49 11.09
N ASP A 24 -8.10 13.59 11.98
CA ASP A 24 -6.73 13.98 11.64
C ASP A 24 -6.09 12.98 10.64
N PRO A 25 -5.65 13.43 9.46
CA PRO A 25 -5.08 12.56 8.43
C PRO A 25 -3.86 11.75 8.89
N GLU A 26 -2.97 12.35 9.69
CA GLU A 26 -1.78 11.65 10.17
C GLU A 26 -2.13 10.57 11.19
N ARG A 27 -3.09 10.83 12.08
CA ARG A 27 -3.67 9.81 12.97
C ARG A 27 -4.31 8.67 12.18
N LYS A 28 -5.08 8.96 11.12
CA LYS A 28 -5.62 7.90 10.25
C LYS A 28 -4.51 7.04 9.67
N ARG A 29 -3.46 7.65 9.11
CA ARG A 29 -2.30 6.93 8.55
C ARG A 29 -1.64 6.03 9.58
N LYS A 30 -1.31 6.56 10.75
CA LYS A 30 -0.66 5.79 11.84
C LYS A 30 -1.53 4.65 12.34
N THR A 31 -2.83 4.88 12.54
CA THR A 31 -3.78 3.84 12.97
C THR A 31 -3.88 2.72 11.94
N ILE A 32 -4.00 3.06 10.65
CA ILE A 32 -4.08 2.08 9.56
C ILE A 32 -2.77 1.29 9.44
N GLY A 33 -1.62 1.98 9.46
CA GLY A 33 -0.31 1.33 9.38
C GLY A 33 -0.09 0.33 10.53
N ARG A 34 -0.41 0.73 11.77
CA ARG A 34 -0.31 -0.15 12.95
C ARG A 34 -1.21 -1.38 12.80
N LEU A 35 -2.50 -1.19 12.51
CA LEU A 35 -3.47 -2.29 12.40
C LEU A 35 -3.13 -3.24 11.26
N PHE A 36 -2.59 -2.73 10.15
CA PHE A 36 -2.14 -3.56 9.05
C PHE A 36 -1.03 -4.52 9.50
N ILE A 37 -0.05 -4.02 10.26
CA ILE A 37 1.01 -4.87 10.83
C ILE A 37 0.43 -5.87 11.84
N ASP A 38 -0.45 -5.43 12.75
CA ASP A 38 -1.09 -6.30 13.74
C ASP A 38 -1.82 -7.48 13.07
N VAL A 39 -2.62 -7.20 12.03
CA VAL A 39 -3.36 -8.21 11.27
C VAL A 39 -2.40 -9.11 10.48
N PHE A 40 -1.36 -8.54 9.87
CA PHE A 40 -0.36 -9.31 9.14
C PHE A 40 0.37 -10.31 10.06
N GLU A 41 0.81 -9.87 11.24
CA GLU A 41 1.47 -10.74 12.23
C GLU A 41 0.52 -11.83 12.74
N GLU A 42 -0.76 -11.52 12.96
CA GLU A 42 -1.78 -12.49 13.35
C GLU A 42 -1.91 -13.62 12.31
N GLU A 43 -1.99 -13.27 11.02
CA GLU A 43 -2.11 -14.26 9.95
C GLU A 43 -0.81 -15.04 9.73
N ALA A 44 0.36 -14.38 9.80
CA ALA A 44 1.64 -15.06 9.70
C ALA A 44 1.85 -16.09 10.83
N ALA A 45 1.43 -15.77 12.06
CA ALA A 45 1.52 -16.68 13.19
C ALA A 45 0.64 -17.93 13.01
N LYS A 46 -0.57 -17.78 12.44
CA LYS A 46 -1.47 -18.92 12.14
C LYS A 46 -0.87 -19.92 11.15
N LEU A 47 0.05 -19.46 10.30
CA LEU A 47 0.77 -20.30 9.33
C LEU A 47 2.03 -20.97 9.92
N GLY A 48 2.26 -20.85 11.23
CA GLY A 48 3.47 -21.34 11.90
C GLY A 48 4.61 -20.33 11.95
N GLY A 49 4.35 -19.07 11.55
CA GLY A 49 5.35 -18.01 11.46
C GLY A 49 6.03 -17.94 10.08
N ALA A 50 6.82 -16.89 9.90
CA ALA A 50 7.66 -16.69 8.72
C ALA A 50 9.08 -16.36 9.18
N GLU A 51 10.09 -16.80 8.41
CA GLU A 51 11.47 -16.34 8.61
C GLU A 51 11.78 -15.12 7.75
N TYR A 52 11.18 -15.05 6.56
CA TYR A 52 11.44 -14.02 5.56
C TYR A 52 10.19 -13.19 5.28
N LEU A 53 10.40 -11.91 4.98
CA LEU A 53 9.39 -11.02 4.42
C LEU A 53 9.87 -10.47 3.08
N ALA A 54 9.15 -10.79 2.01
CA ALA A 54 9.38 -10.19 0.71
C ALA A 54 8.78 -8.78 0.66
N GLN A 55 9.56 -7.79 0.22
CA GLN A 55 9.09 -6.43 -0.04
C GLN A 55 9.40 -6.00 -1.47
N GLY A 56 8.48 -5.25 -2.07
CA GLY A 56 8.63 -4.69 -3.41
C GLY A 56 9.40 -3.38 -3.44
N THR A 57 10.39 -3.19 -2.56
CA THR A 57 11.23 -1.99 -2.50
C THR A 57 11.91 -1.76 -3.86
N LEU A 58 11.83 -0.53 -4.37
CA LEU A 58 12.40 -0.14 -5.66
C LEU A 58 13.66 0.71 -5.49
N TYR A 59 14.43 0.87 -6.57
CA TYR A 59 15.64 1.68 -6.56
C TYR A 59 15.41 3.15 -6.16
N PRO A 60 14.34 3.85 -6.61
CA PRO A 60 14.00 5.18 -6.10
C PRO A 60 13.82 5.24 -4.58
N ASP A 61 13.22 4.22 -3.98
CA ASP A 61 12.99 4.17 -2.53
C ASP A 61 14.34 4.13 -1.78
N VAL A 62 15.33 3.41 -2.32
CA VAL A 62 16.68 3.29 -1.74
C VAL A 62 17.41 4.64 -1.76
N ILE A 63 17.45 5.32 -2.90
CA ILE A 63 18.18 6.60 -3.01
C ILE A 63 17.51 7.70 -2.18
N GLU A 64 16.17 7.68 -2.03
CA GLU A 64 15.46 8.60 -1.14
C GLU A 64 15.89 8.37 0.32
N SER A 65 16.09 7.12 0.74
CA SER A 65 16.49 6.77 2.11
C SER A 65 17.94 7.13 2.47
N VAL A 66 18.87 7.07 1.52
CA VAL A 66 20.29 7.40 1.72
C VAL A 66 20.50 8.92 1.77
N SER A 67 19.69 9.68 1.04
CA SER A 67 19.78 11.15 0.97
C SER A 67 19.42 11.88 2.28
N PHE A 68 18.82 11.16 3.25
CA PHE A 68 18.52 11.71 4.58
C PHE A 68 19.76 11.91 5.48
N VAL A 69 20.92 11.37 5.12
CA VAL A 69 22.14 11.43 5.95
C VAL A 69 22.85 12.80 5.89
N GLY A 70 22.37 13.78 5.09
CA GLY A 70 23.13 15.02 4.86
C GLY A 70 22.38 16.33 4.57
N GLY A 71 21.05 16.44 4.76
CA GLY A 71 20.30 17.66 4.41
C GLY A 71 19.26 18.11 5.45
N PRO A 72 19.04 19.43 5.68
CA PRO A 72 18.18 19.95 6.74
C PRO A 72 16.70 20.02 6.30
N SER A 73 16.13 18.95 5.72
CA SER A 73 14.71 18.94 5.37
C SER A 73 13.90 18.17 6.40
N VAL A 74 13.20 18.96 7.21
CA VAL A 74 12.16 18.61 8.18
C VAL A 74 11.11 17.65 7.58
N THR A 75 10.99 16.46 8.18
CA THR A 75 9.75 15.64 8.32
C THR A 75 8.79 15.54 7.13
N ILE A 76 9.27 15.39 5.90
CA ILE A 76 8.40 15.05 4.76
C ILE A 76 8.30 13.52 4.67
N LYS A 77 7.18 12.99 5.17
CA LYS A 77 6.67 11.61 5.13
C LYS A 77 7.25 10.66 6.20
N SER A 78 6.38 10.29 7.14
CA SER A 78 6.63 9.30 8.21
C SER A 78 6.64 7.84 7.74
N HIS A 79 6.37 7.57 6.47
CA HIS A 79 6.29 6.23 5.92
C HIS A 79 7.43 6.03 4.91
N HIS A 80 8.61 5.69 5.41
CA HIS A 80 9.64 5.11 4.56
C HIS A 80 9.28 3.65 4.30
N ASN A 81 9.02 3.31 3.05
CA ASN A 81 8.97 1.90 2.62
C ASN A 81 10.36 1.22 2.72
N VAL A 82 11.43 1.99 2.95
CA VAL A 82 12.81 1.53 3.25
C VAL A 82 13.16 1.73 4.73
N GLY A 83 12.15 1.82 5.60
CA GLY A 83 12.30 2.19 7.01
C GLY A 83 12.51 1.01 7.97
N GLY A 84 12.83 -0.17 7.46
CA GLY A 84 12.88 -1.39 8.26
C GLY A 84 11.51 -1.82 8.77
N LEU A 85 11.43 -3.06 9.25
CA LEU A 85 10.22 -3.53 9.91
C LEU A 85 10.11 -2.93 11.31
N PRO A 86 8.90 -2.78 11.87
CA PRO A 86 8.73 -2.52 13.29
C PRO A 86 9.64 -3.43 14.11
N GLU A 87 10.33 -2.91 15.14
CA GLU A 87 11.36 -3.67 15.89
C GLU A 87 10.87 -5.04 16.41
N ARG A 88 9.56 -5.17 16.65
CA ARG A 88 8.91 -6.41 17.09
C ARG A 88 8.81 -7.50 16.00
N MET A 89 8.87 -7.13 14.72
CA MET A 89 8.84 -8.06 13.59
C MET A 89 10.23 -8.65 13.37
N ARG A 90 10.46 -9.85 13.90
CA ARG A 90 11.73 -10.59 13.76
C ARG A 90 11.82 -11.35 12.43
N LEU A 91 11.65 -10.63 11.31
CA LEU A 91 11.70 -11.20 9.95
C LEU A 91 12.94 -10.70 9.20
N LYS A 92 13.51 -11.55 8.35
CA LYS A 92 14.58 -11.17 7.41
C LYS A 92 13.97 -10.61 6.12
N LEU A 93 14.36 -9.42 5.72
CA LEU A 93 13.86 -8.79 4.50
C LEU A 93 14.46 -9.42 3.24
N VAL A 94 13.63 -9.59 2.22
CA VAL A 94 14.02 -9.99 0.86
C VAL A 94 13.44 -8.97 -0.11
N GLU A 95 14.31 -8.21 -0.77
CA GLU A 95 13.92 -7.06 -1.62
C GLU A 95 14.40 -7.26 -3.07
N PRO A 96 13.77 -8.16 -3.84
CA PRO A 96 14.30 -8.58 -5.14
C PRO A 96 14.22 -7.48 -6.22
N LEU A 97 13.43 -6.43 -5.99
CA LEU A 97 13.22 -5.33 -6.94
C LEU A 97 14.06 -4.08 -6.61
N ARG A 98 14.94 -4.19 -5.60
CA ARG A 98 15.67 -3.06 -5.00
C ARG A 98 16.55 -2.28 -5.98
N GLU A 99 16.96 -2.91 -7.07
CA GLU A 99 17.83 -2.31 -8.10
C GLU A 99 17.04 -1.84 -9.34
N LEU A 100 15.71 -1.94 -9.34
CA LEU A 100 14.87 -1.64 -10.49
C LEU A 100 14.07 -0.34 -10.30
N PHE A 101 13.88 0.39 -11.40
CA PHE A 101 12.88 1.45 -11.53
C PHE A 101 11.48 0.87 -11.83
N LYS A 102 10.46 1.72 -11.70
CA LYS A 102 9.06 1.31 -11.80
C LYS A 102 8.68 0.80 -13.20
N ASP A 103 9.23 1.40 -14.25
CA ASP A 103 9.07 0.96 -15.63
C ASP A 103 9.73 -0.40 -15.90
N GLU A 104 10.90 -0.65 -15.32
CA GLU A 104 11.57 -1.96 -15.37
C GLU A 104 10.77 -3.04 -14.64
N VAL A 105 10.20 -2.73 -13.47
CA VAL A 105 9.30 -3.65 -12.76
C VAL A 105 8.03 -3.93 -13.56
N ARG A 106 7.50 -2.93 -14.29
CA ARG A 106 6.36 -3.14 -15.20
C ARG A 106 6.74 -4.06 -16.36
N ALA A 107 7.92 -3.88 -16.97
CA ALA A 107 8.42 -4.77 -18.01
C ALA A 107 8.59 -6.21 -17.49
N LEU A 108 9.21 -6.38 -16.32
CA LEU A 108 9.33 -7.68 -15.65
C LEU A 108 7.96 -8.31 -15.40
N GLY A 109 6.97 -7.51 -14.95
CA GLY A 109 5.61 -7.99 -14.75
C GLY A 109 4.96 -8.53 -16.03
N ARG A 110 5.22 -7.92 -17.19
CA ARG A 110 4.72 -8.41 -18.49
C ARG A 110 5.37 -9.74 -18.87
N GLU A 111 6.69 -9.87 -18.68
CA GLU A 111 7.41 -11.12 -18.94
C GLU A 111 6.94 -12.25 -18.03
N LEU A 112 6.55 -11.95 -16.79
CA LEU A 112 5.95 -12.90 -15.85
C LEU A 112 4.46 -13.22 -16.17
N GLY A 113 3.89 -12.59 -17.19
CA GLY A 113 2.52 -12.83 -17.64
C GLY A 113 1.45 -12.19 -16.75
N LEU A 114 1.76 -11.10 -16.03
CA LEU A 114 0.74 -10.35 -15.30
C LEU A 114 -0.20 -9.62 -16.28
N PRO A 115 -1.52 -9.55 -15.99
CA PRO A 115 -2.47 -8.81 -16.82
C PRO A 115 -2.12 -7.32 -16.91
N GLU A 116 -2.24 -6.72 -18.11
CA GLU A 116 -1.94 -5.30 -18.34
C GLU A 116 -2.79 -4.38 -17.45
N VAL A 117 -4.04 -4.77 -17.15
CA VAL A 117 -4.92 -4.03 -16.23
C VAL A 117 -4.33 -3.89 -14.81
N ILE A 118 -3.47 -4.81 -14.38
CA ILE A 118 -2.77 -4.74 -13.08
C ILE A 118 -1.51 -3.88 -13.22
N ILE A 119 -0.73 -4.07 -14.30
CA ILE A 119 0.55 -3.39 -14.55
C ILE A 119 0.36 -1.89 -14.79
N GLY A 120 -0.63 -1.53 -15.60
CA GLY A 120 -0.97 -0.18 -16.00
C GLY A 120 -1.79 0.59 -14.96
N ARG A 121 -2.27 -0.06 -13.89
CA ARG A 121 -3.13 0.59 -12.89
C ARG A 121 -2.42 1.78 -12.24
N HIS A 122 -3.18 2.87 -12.06
CA HIS A 122 -2.72 4.03 -11.30
C HIS A 122 -2.35 3.65 -9.85
N PRO A 123 -1.38 4.36 -9.24
CA PRO A 123 -1.05 4.16 -7.84
C PRO A 123 -2.26 4.34 -6.92
N PHE A 124 -2.37 3.47 -5.92
CA PHE A 124 -3.37 3.59 -4.85
C PHE A 124 -2.64 3.64 -3.50
N PRO A 125 -2.98 4.59 -2.61
CA PRO A 125 -2.24 4.79 -1.37
C PRO A 125 -2.51 3.67 -0.36
N GLY A 126 -1.53 3.36 0.50
CA GLY A 126 -1.65 2.33 1.55
C GLY A 126 -2.86 2.52 2.49
N PRO A 127 -3.12 3.73 3.02
CA PRO A 127 -4.34 4.04 3.78
C PRO A 127 -5.64 4.00 2.96
N GLY A 128 -5.56 3.80 1.65
CA GLY A 128 -6.68 3.70 0.73
C GLY A 128 -7.62 4.90 0.73
N LEU A 129 -8.92 4.63 0.80
CA LEU A 129 -9.95 5.66 0.76
C LEU A 129 -9.99 6.54 2.02
N ALA A 130 -9.39 6.09 3.13
CA ALA A 130 -9.41 6.80 4.41
C ALA A 130 -8.81 8.22 4.32
N ILE A 131 -7.78 8.39 3.48
CA ILE A 131 -7.12 9.68 3.23
C ILE A 131 -7.76 10.49 2.10
N ARG A 132 -8.71 9.90 1.37
CA ARG A 132 -9.51 10.59 0.33
C ARG A 132 -10.82 11.17 0.89
N ILE A 133 -11.15 10.87 2.15
CA ILE A 133 -12.32 11.41 2.86
C ILE A 133 -11.85 12.47 3.86
N PRO A 134 -12.22 13.76 3.67
CA PRO A 134 -12.01 14.80 4.68
C PRO A 134 -12.83 14.52 5.95
N GLY A 135 -12.23 14.79 7.12
CA GLY A 135 -12.87 14.59 8.42
C GLY A 135 -13.09 13.12 8.79
N ALA A 136 -13.96 12.84 9.76
CA ALA A 136 -14.23 11.47 10.20
C ALA A 136 -14.76 10.56 9.07
N ILE A 137 -14.35 9.29 9.10
CA ILE A 137 -14.77 8.26 8.14
C ILE A 137 -16.05 7.60 8.65
N SER A 138 -16.99 7.32 7.76
CA SER A 138 -18.17 6.50 8.04
C SER A 138 -18.40 5.49 6.92
N ALA A 139 -19.16 4.43 7.21
CA ALA A 139 -19.55 3.43 6.22
C ALA A 139 -20.30 4.07 5.03
N GLU A 140 -21.15 5.06 5.31
CA GLU A 140 -21.89 5.84 4.31
C GLU A 140 -20.94 6.65 3.41
N LYS A 141 -20.03 7.44 3.99
CA LYS A 141 -19.05 8.22 3.21
C LYS A 141 -18.18 7.32 2.33
N LEU A 142 -17.80 6.15 2.83
CA LEU A 142 -17.06 5.16 2.06
C LEU A 142 -17.89 4.57 0.92
N ALA A 143 -19.18 4.29 1.13
CA ALA A 143 -20.07 3.80 0.10
C ALA A 143 -20.21 4.81 -1.05
N ILE A 144 -20.47 6.09 -0.72
CA ILE A 144 -20.58 7.18 -1.69
C ILE A 144 -19.26 7.33 -2.46
N LEU A 145 -18.12 7.37 -1.76
CA LEU A 145 -16.83 7.55 -2.43
C LEU A 145 -16.49 6.37 -3.34
N ARG A 146 -16.79 5.13 -2.96
CA ARG A 146 -16.57 3.95 -3.83
C ARG A 146 -17.40 4.02 -5.09
N GLN A 147 -18.66 4.45 -5.00
CA GLN A 147 -19.52 4.62 -6.18
C GLN A 147 -19.00 5.73 -7.09
N ALA A 148 -18.62 6.88 -6.52
CA ALA A 148 -18.05 7.98 -7.27
C ALA A 148 -16.72 7.60 -7.96
N ASP A 149 -15.82 6.92 -7.25
CA ASP A 149 -14.54 6.44 -7.78
C ASP A 149 -14.75 5.41 -8.91
N ALA A 150 -15.72 4.49 -8.75
CA ALA A 150 -16.06 3.51 -9.79
C ALA A 150 -16.56 4.18 -11.08
N ILE A 151 -17.52 5.10 -10.98
CA ILE A 151 -18.04 5.85 -12.13
C ILE A 151 -16.91 6.66 -12.77
N PHE A 152 -16.12 7.37 -11.98
CA PHE A 152 -15.02 8.16 -12.51
C PHE A 152 -14.01 7.30 -13.29
N LEU A 153 -13.63 6.15 -12.74
CA LEU A 153 -12.72 5.19 -13.39
C LEU A 153 -13.32 4.58 -14.67
N GLU A 154 -14.62 4.31 -14.69
CA GLU A 154 -15.33 3.82 -15.87
C GLU A 154 -15.33 4.86 -17.00
N GLU A 155 -15.71 6.10 -16.70
CA GLU A 155 -15.80 7.17 -17.69
C GLU A 155 -14.43 7.55 -18.27
N ILE A 156 -13.38 7.65 -17.44
CA ILE A 156 -12.03 7.95 -17.97
C ILE A 156 -11.47 6.81 -18.83
N ARG A 157 -11.87 5.55 -18.57
CA ARG A 157 -11.50 4.42 -19.41
C ARG A 157 -12.28 4.45 -20.72
N ALA A 158 -13.58 4.71 -20.67
CA ALA A 158 -14.44 4.84 -21.85
C ALA A 158 -13.98 5.97 -22.77
N ALA A 159 -13.48 7.07 -22.19
CA ALA A 159 -12.90 8.20 -22.92
C ALA A 159 -11.47 7.94 -23.44
N GLY A 160 -10.85 6.80 -23.14
CA GLY A 160 -9.46 6.50 -23.52
C GLY A 160 -8.41 7.37 -22.81
N LEU A 161 -8.76 8.00 -21.70
CA LEU A 161 -7.90 8.93 -20.97
C LEU A 161 -7.10 8.27 -19.84
N TYR A 162 -7.46 7.04 -19.44
CA TYR A 162 -6.86 6.37 -18.27
C TYR A 162 -5.33 6.33 -18.32
N ASP A 163 -4.74 5.94 -19.45
CA ASP A 163 -3.29 5.81 -19.59
C ASP A 163 -2.56 7.13 -19.86
N ALA A 164 -3.31 8.21 -20.11
CA ALA A 164 -2.77 9.53 -20.40
C ALA A 164 -2.59 10.43 -19.16
N ILE A 165 -3.18 10.04 -18.01
CA ILE A 165 -3.18 10.80 -16.75
C ILE A 165 -2.51 10.06 -15.60
#